data_AF-A0A831U260-F1
#
_entry.id   AF-A0A831U260-F1
#
_cell.length_a   1.000
_cell.length_b   1.000
_cell.length_c   1.000
_cell.angle_alpha   90.00
_cell.angle_beta   90.00
_cell.angle_gamma   90.00
#
_symmetry.space_group_name_H-M   'P 1'
#
loop_
_entity.id
_entity.type
_entity.pdbx_description
1 polymer ?
#
loop_
_entity_poly.entity_id
_entity_poly.type
_entity_poly.pdbx_seq_one_letter_code
_entity_poly.pdbx_strand_id
1 'polypeptide(L)'
;MAIRQEHYERIKEMAQSYGATRVILFGSAVENPEGARDIDIACDGVQGWKLYELAARLEDELQTPFDVVPLSPPNRFTELVEKRGRVLL
;
A
#
# COMPACT_ATOMS: atom_id res chain seq x y z
N MET A 1 -6.75 -9.37 9.93
CA MET A 1 -7.92 -8.46 10.04
C MET A 1 -8.58 -8.44 8.67
N ALA A 2 -9.90 -8.56 8.56
CA ALA A 2 -10.54 -8.43 7.26
C ALA A 2 -10.43 -6.99 6.75
N ILE A 3 -9.70 -6.76 5.65
CA ILE A 3 -9.62 -5.42 5.05
C ILE A 3 -10.99 -5.04 4.47
N ARG A 4 -11.48 -3.87 4.86
CA ARG A 4 -12.78 -3.29 4.50
C ARG A 4 -12.58 -2.08 3.60
N GLN A 5 -13.67 -1.67 2.94
CA GLN A 5 -13.66 -0.51 2.04
C GLN A 5 -13.16 0.77 2.73
N GLU A 6 -13.51 0.97 4.00
CA GLU A 6 -13.06 2.11 4.82
C GLU A 6 -11.53 2.19 4.95
N HIS A 7 -10.84 1.05 5.01
CA HIS A 7 -9.39 1.02 5.05
C HIS A 7 -8.78 1.42 3.71
N TYR A 8 -9.38 1.02 2.57
CA TYR A 8 -8.90 1.42 1.25
C TYR A 8 -9.00 2.93 1.04
N GLU A 9 -10.12 3.54 1.41
CA GLU A 9 -10.27 4.98 1.33
C GLU A 9 -9.24 5.68 2.22
N ARG A 10 -9.01 5.16 3.43
CA ARG A 10 -8.04 5.78 4.33
C ARG A 10 -6.60 5.71 3.83
N ILE A 11 -6.20 4.56 3.28
CA ILE A 11 -4.89 4.38 2.62
C ILE A 11 -4.74 5.39 1.48
N LYS A 12 -5.78 5.55 0.65
CA LYS A 12 -5.78 6.46 -0.48
C LYS A 12 -5.63 7.92 -0.03
N GLU A 13 -6.46 8.37 0.90
CA GLU A 13 -6.41 9.74 1.43
C GLU A 13 -5.04 10.08 2.01
N MET A 14 -4.50 9.20 2.86
CA MET A 14 -3.19 9.40 3.48
C MET A 14 -2.09 9.41 2.42
N ALA A 15 -2.07 8.45 1.50
CA ALA A 15 -1.05 8.39 0.45
C ALA A 15 -1.08 9.63 -0.45
N GLN A 16 -2.27 10.12 -0.83
CA GLN A 16 -2.42 11.36 -1.59
C GLN A 16 -1.86 12.57 -0.83
N SER A 17 -2.07 12.65 0.49
CA SER A 17 -1.52 13.74 1.31
C SER A 17 0.02 13.74 1.38
N TYR A 18 0.65 12.60 1.12
CA TYR A 18 2.11 12.45 0.98
C TYR A 18 2.63 12.66 -0.44
N GLY A 19 1.74 12.97 -1.39
CA GLY A 19 2.09 13.18 -2.80
C GLY A 19 2.14 11.89 -3.63
N ALA A 20 1.55 10.79 -3.14
CA ALA A 20 1.46 9.58 -3.94
C ALA A 20 0.69 9.85 -5.23
N THR A 21 1.23 9.39 -6.35
CA THR A 21 0.58 9.45 -7.66
C THR A 21 -0.03 8.11 -8.05
N ARG A 22 0.39 7.03 -7.38
CA ARG A 22 -0.09 5.69 -7.62
C ARG A 22 0.05 4.83 -6.38
N VAL A 23 -0.99 4.04 -6.09
CA VAL A 23 -0.99 3.10 -4.96
C VAL A 23 -1.63 1.79 -5.39
N ILE A 24 -0.92 0.70 -5.17
CA ILE A 24 -1.36 -0.66 -5.49
C ILE A 24 -1.29 -1.50 -4.22
N LEU A 25 -2.43 -2.03 -3.79
CA LEU A 25 -2.46 -3.07 -2.77
C LEU A 25 -2.08 -4.41 -3.40
N PHE A 26 -1.22 -5.19 -2.76
CA PHE A 26 -0.86 -6.52 -3.24
C PHE A 26 -0.77 -7.53 -2.10
N GLY A 27 -0.22 -8.71 -2.37
CA GLY A 27 0.04 -9.73 -1.35
C GLY A 27 -1.23 -10.40 -0.82
N SER A 28 -1.14 -10.89 0.42
CA SER A 28 -2.20 -11.72 1.02
C SER A 28 -3.50 -10.95 1.23
N ALA A 29 -3.40 -9.63 1.41
CA ALA A 29 -4.51 -8.69 1.50
C ALA A 29 -5.43 -8.70 0.26
N VAL A 30 -4.90 -9.04 -0.93
CA VAL A 30 -5.70 -9.15 -2.16
C VAL A 30 -6.27 -10.55 -2.34
N GLU A 31 -5.49 -11.60 -2.03
CA GLU A 31 -5.86 -12.99 -2.29
C GLU A 31 -6.78 -13.59 -1.21
N ASN A 32 -6.53 -13.26 0.06
CA ASN A 32 -7.29 -13.71 1.22
C ASN A 32 -7.41 -12.59 2.27
N PRO A 33 -8.29 -11.60 2.03
CA PRO A 33 -8.42 -10.44 2.92
C PRO A 33 -8.73 -10.79 4.37
N GLU A 34 -9.48 -11.88 4.63
CA GLU A 34 -9.85 -12.29 6.00
C GLU A 34 -8.67 -12.88 6.78
N GLY A 35 -7.75 -13.56 6.07
CA GLY A 35 -6.55 -14.19 6.65
C GLY A 35 -5.31 -13.29 6.66
N ALA A 36 -5.35 -12.12 6.03
CA ALA A 36 -4.22 -11.21 5.96
C ALA A 36 -3.81 -10.70 7.35
N ARG A 37 -2.49 -10.71 7.59
CA ARG A 37 -1.88 -10.29 8.86
C ARG A 37 -1.27 -8.89 8.77
N ASP A 38 -0.92 -8.50 7.56
CA ASP A 38 -0.26 -7.29 7.13
C ASP A 38 -0.95 -6.73 5.88
N ILE A 39 -0.62 -5.49 5.55
CA ILE A 39 -1.10 -4.80 4.36
C ILE A 39 0.10 -4.43 3.50
N ASP A 40 0.26 -5.13 2.37
CA ASP A 40 1.29 -4.83 1.38
C ASP A 40 0.82 -3.74 0.41
N ILE A 41 1.54 -2.62 0.34
CA ILE A 41 1.29 -1.55 -0.63
C ILE A 41 2.53 -1.24 -1.46
N ALA A 42 2.34 -1.03 -2.76
CA ALA A 42 3.33 -0.47 -3.64
C ALA A 42 2.92 0.94 -4.04
N CYS A 43 3.86 1.88 -3.98
CA CYS A 43 3.56 3.30 -4.10
C CYS A 43 4.56 4.01 -5.03
N ASP A 44 4.07 5.02 -5.75
CA ASP A 44 4.90 5.97 -6.50
C ASP A 44 4.52 7.41 -6.14
N GLY A 45 5.42 8.37 -6.41
CA GLY A 45 5.24 9.79 -6.15
C GLY A 45 5.71 10.26 -4.76
N VAL A 46 5.83 9.35 -3.78
CA VAL A 46 6.36 9.66 -2.45
C VAL A 46 7.88 9.48 -2.42
N GLN A 47 8.62 10.54 -2.08
CA GLN A 47 10.08 10.57 -2.23
C GLN A 47 10.85 10.15 -0.97
N GLY A 48 11.82 9.25 -1.13
CA GLY A 48 12.80 8.91 -0.10
C GLY A 48 12.14 8.42 1.19
N TRP A 49 12.60 8.95 2.34
CA TRP A 49 12.14 8.52 3.66
C TRP A 49 10.65 8.79 3.95
N LYS A 50 10.02 9.70 3.19
CA LYS A 50 8.57 9.98 3.31
C LYS A 50 7.72 8.75 3.04
N LEU A 51 8.20 7.81 2.23
CA LEU A 51 7.48 6.56 1.93
C LEU A 51 7.34 5.67 3.17
N TYR A 52 8.41 5.56 3.95
CA TYR A 52 8.40 4.80 5.20
C TYR A 52 7.65 5.55 6.31
N GLU A 53 7.70 6.89 6.32
CA GLU A 53 6.86 7.72 7.20
C GLU A 53 5.37 7.48 6.91
N LEU A 54 4.97 7.45 5.63
CA LEU A 54 3.61 7.13 5.21
C LEU A 54 3.17 5.75 5.73
N ALA A 55 4.01 4.73 5.56
CA ALA A 55 3.70 3.38 6.05
C ALA A 55 3.51 3.36 7.57
N ALA A 56 4.45 3.92 8.34
CA ALA A 56 4.35 3.99 9.80
C ALA A 56 3.08 4.73 10.28
N ARG A 57 2.69 5.82 9.60
CA ARG A 57 1.44 6.53 9.91
C ARG A 57 0.20 5.70 9.63
N LEU A 58 0.21 4.90 8.56
CA LEU A 58 -0.88 3.97 8.25
C LEU A 58 -0.95 2.84 9.26
N GLU A 59 0.19 2.30 9.72
CA GLU A 59 0.24 1.32 10.80
C GLU A 59 -0.36 1.87 12.09
N ASP A 60 0.05 3.07 12.49
CA ASP A 60 -0.46 3.75 13.68
C ASP A 60 -1.96 4.03 13.58
N GLU A 61 -2.47 4.36 12.40
CA GLU A 61 -3.89 4.68 12.25
C GLU A 61 -4.78 3.44 12.13
N LEU A 62 -4.33 2.43 11.38
CA LEU A 62 -5.11 1.23 11.08
C LEU A 62 -4.80 0.07 12.04
N GLN A 63 -3.86 0.26 12.96
CA GLN A 63 -3.43 -0.72 13.97
C GLN A 63 -3.10 -2.09 13.34
N THR A 64 -2.52 -2.07 12.15
CA THR A 64 -2.18 -3.25 11.33
C THR A 64 -0.80 -3.03 10.73
N PRO A 65 0.09 -4.03 10.69
CA PRO A 65 1.39 -3.93 10.03
C PRO A 65 1.27 -3.58 8.53
N PHE A 66 2.18 -2.77 8.02
CA PHE A 66 2.25 -2.37 6.62
C PHE A 66 3.64 -2.62 6.04
N ASP A 67 3.66 -3.31 4.91
CA ASP A 67 4.85 -3.41 4.08
C ASP A 67 4.72 -2.48 2.87
N VAL A 68 5.73 -1.65 2.66
CA VAL A 68 5.73 -0.65 1.59
C VAL A 68 6.87 -0.88 0.60
N VAL A 69 6.54 -0.84 -0.69
CA VAL A 69 7.49 -1.03 -1.78
C VAL A 69 7.43 0.17 -2.75
N PRO A 70 8.57 0.80 -3.09
CA PRO A 70 8.59 1.81 -4.14
C PRO A 70 8.38 1.16 -5.51
N LEU A 71 7.47 1.71 -6.32
CA LEU A 71 7.25 1.25 -7.70
C LEU A 71 8.38 1.67 -8.65
N SER A 72 9.08 2.75 -8.32
CA SER A 72 10.15 3.35 -9.12
C SER A 72 11.52 3.22 -8.41
N PRO A 73 12.58 2.74 -9.10
CA PRO A 73 12.60 2.29 -10.49
C PRO A 73 11.90 0.90 -10.66
N PRO A 74 11.34 0.62 -11.86
CA PRO A 74 10.66 -0.63 -12.12
C PRO A 74 11.64 -1.82 -12.10
N ASN A 75 11.14 -2.96 -11.64
CA ASN A 75 11.85 -4.23 -11.64
C ASN A 75 10.84 -5.38 -11.79
N ARG A 76 11.34 -6.62 -11.92
CA ARG A 76 10.49 -7.81 -12.13
C ARG A 76 9.45 -8.00 -11.02
N PHE A 77 9.74 -7.58 -9.80
CA PHE A 77 8.80 -7.66 -8.68
C PHE A 77 7.72 -6.58 -8.79
N THR A 78 8.07 -5.32 -9.06
CA THR A 78 7.08 -4.26 -9.24
C THR A 78 6.18 -4.51 -10.46
N GLU A 79 6.72 -5.05 -11.56
CA GLU A 79 5.90 -5.49 -12.70
C GLU A 79 4.88 -6.58 -12.34
N LEU A 80 5.24 -7.49 -11.43
CA LEU A 80 4.32 -8.53 -10.94
C LEU A 80 3.23 -7.93 -10.07
N VAL A 81 3.61 -7.01 -9.18
CA VAL A 81 2.69 -6.26 -8.32
C VAL A 81 1.69 -5.48 -9.18
N GLU A 82 2.14 -4.79 -10.22
CA GLU A 82 1.25 -4.06 -11.12
C GLU A 82 0.25 -4.95 -11.86
N LYS A 83 0.64 -6.20 -12.20
CA LYS A 83 -0.22 -7.14 -12.93
C LYS A 83 -1.27 -7.82 -12.06
N ARG A 84 -0.98 -8.03 -10.77
CA ARG A 84 -1.81 -8.85 -9.86
C ARG A 84 -2.45 -8.05 -8.73
N GLY A 85 -1.91 -6.90 -8.41
CA GLY A 85 -2.38 -6.05 -7.33
C GLY A 85 -3.68 -5.32 -7.68
N ARG A 86 -4.31 -4.78 -6.64
CA ARG A 86 -5.49 -3.92 -6.74
C ARG A 86 -5.08 -2.46 -6.70
N VAL A 87 -5.36 -1.74 -7.77
CA VAL A 87 -5.11 -0.28 -7.84
C VAL A 87 -6.10 0.46 -6.92
N LEU A 88 -5.57 1.32 -6.05
CA LEU A 88 -6.32 2.19 -5.14
C LEU A 88 -6.29 3.66 -5.59
N LEU A 89 -5.18 4.07 -6.19
CA LEU A 89 -4.91 5.37 -6.79
C LEU A 89 -4.14 5.15 -8.09
#